data_AF-A0A5K1GXR0-F1
#
_entry.id   AF-A0A5K1GXR0-F1
#
_cell.length_a   1.000
_cell.length_b   1.000
_cell.length_c   1.000
_cell.angle_alpha   90.00
_cell.angle_beta   90.00
_cell.angle_gamma   90.00
#
_symmetry.space_group_name_H-M   'P 1'
#
loop_
_entity.id
_entity.type
_entity.pdbx_description
1 polymer ?
#
loop_
_entity_poly.entity_id
_entity_poly.type
_entity_poly.pdbx_seq_one_letter_code
_entity_poly.pdbx_strand_id
1 'polypeptide(L)'
;RGRELRSRSSGWEGGKGEVAMGKVGLLFRRAALLCCFWWLSAASALRFSKKGEFKILQVADMHYADGKTTACLDVLPEQVAGCSDLNTTAFIQRMIRAEKPDLIVFT
;
A
#
# COMPACT_ATOMS: atom_id res chain seq x y z
N ARG A 1 -39.75 -78.49 3.36
CA ARG A 1 -40.27 -77.40 4.23
C ARG A 1 -39.09 -76.47 4.53
N GLY A 2 -39.24 -75.19 4.22
CA GLY A 2 -38.16 -74.28 3.79
C GLY A 2 -36.95 -74.18 4.72
N ARG A 3 -35.76 -74.18 4.11
CA ARG A 3 -34.49 -73.82 4.74
C ARG A 3 -34.21 -72.34 4.50
N GLU A 4 -34.10 -71.62 5.60
CA GLU A 4 -33.28 -70.44 5.82
C GLU A 4 -31.96 -70.48 5.05
N LEU A 5 -31.67 -69.48 4.21
CA LEU A 5 -30.30 -69.06 3.88
C LEU A 5 -30.29 -67.58 3.47
N ARG A 6 -30.07 -66.72 4.47
CA ARG A 6 -29.54 -65.36 4.31
C ARG A 6 -28.14 -65.47 3.69
N SER A 7 -27.94 -64.93 2.48
CA SER A 7 -26.65 -64.99 1.78
C SER A 7 -26.28 -63.64 1.16
N ARG A 8 -25.18 -63.10 1.69
CA ARG A 8 -24.11 -62.33 1.05
C ARG A 8 -24.47 -61.01 0.34
N SER A 9 -24.31 -59.94 1.12
CA SER A 9 -23.81 -58.65 0.63
C SER A 9 -22.38 -58.81 0.09
N SER A 10 -22.17 -58.51 -1.19
CA SER A 10 -20.87 -58.46 -1.83
C SER A 10 -20.04 -57.29 -1.28
N GLY A 11 -18.93 -57.62 -0.65
CA GLY A 11 -17.92 -56.66 -0.21
C GLY A 11 -17.25 -55.95 -1.40
N TRP A 12 -16.94 -54.69 -1.18
CA TRP A 12 -15.90 -53.97 -1.92
C TRP A 12 -14.78 -53.68 -0.94
N GLU A 13 -13.65 -54.36 -1.12
CA GLU A 13 -12.43 -54.15 -0.34
C GLU A 13 -11.79 -52.81 -0.71
N GLY A 14 -11.53 -52.01 0.31
CA GLY A 14 -10.80 -50.75 0.22
C GLY A 14 -9.35 -50.98 -0.18
N GLY A 15 -8.98 -50.44 -1.34
CA GLY A 15 -7.58 -50.29 -1.74
C GLY A 15 -6.89 -49.25 -0.86
N LYS A 16 -5.98 -49.72 0.00
CA LYS A 16 -4.95 -48.89 0.65
C LYS A 16 -4.03 -48.30 -0.42
N GLY A 17 -4.34 -47.10 -0.89
CA GLY A 17 -3.41 -46.26 -1.63
C GLY A 17 -2.59 -45.44 -0.64
N GLU A 18 -1.46 -46.00 -0.19
CA GLU A 18 -0.42 -45.25 0.50
C GLU A 18 0.22 -44.30 -0.53
N VAL A 19 -0.32 -43.09 -0.65
CA VAL A 19 0.24 -42.06 -1.53
C VAL A 19 1.47 -41.51 -0.83
N ALA A 20 2.64 -41.99 -1.26
CA ALA A 20 3.92 -41.42 -0.92
C ALA A 20 3.86 -39.89 -1.04
N MET A 21 4.00 -39.20 0.10
CA MET A 21 4.05 -37.74 0.19
C MET A 21 5.43 -37.27 -0.32
N GLY A 22 5.69 -37.55 -1.60
CA GLY A 22 6.91 -37.18 -2.28
C GLY A 22 6.90 -35.68 -2.55
N LYS A 23 7.99 -35.01 -2.12
CA LYS A 23 8.74 -33.86 -2.67
C LYS A 23 8.01 -32.75 -3.47
N VAL A 24 6.92 -33.05 -4.17
CA VAL A 24 6.01 -32.18 -4.90
C VAL A 24 5.41 -31.10 -3.99
N GLY A 25 4.95 -31.43 -2.77
CA GLY A 25 4.35 -30.45 -1.86
C GLY A 25 5.29 -29.34 -1.38
N LEU A 26 6.60 -29.59 -1.34
CA LEU A 26 7.61 -28.63 -0.90
C LEU A 26 8.00 -27.63 -2.00
N LEU A 27 7.90 -28.04 -3.28
CA LEU A 27 8.18 -27.19 -4.43
C LEU A 27 7.08 -26.15 -4.65
N PHE A 28 5.81 -26.51 -4.45
CA PHE A 28 4.68 -25.58 -4.57
C PHE A 28 4.71 -24.46 -3.50
N ARG A 29 5.13 -24.78 -2.27
CA ARG A 29 5.30 -23.76 -1.20
C ARG A 29 6.42 -22.76 -1.50
N ARG A 30 7.52 -23.22 -2.13
CA ARG A 30 8.65 -22.35 -2.50
C ARG A 30 8.31 -21.43 -3.68
N ALA A 31 7.58 -21.91 -4.68
CA ALA A 31 7.13 -21.09 -5.81
C ALA A 31 6.17 -19.98 -5.37
N ALA A 32 5.20 -20.28 -4.50
CA ALA A 32 4.26 -19.29 -3.98
C ALA A 32 4.97 -18.21 -3.15
N LEU A 33 5.90 -18.60 -2.27
CA LEU A 33 6.71 -17.64 -1.50
C LEU A 33 7.59 -16.79 -2.42
N LEU A 34 8.26 -17.36 -3.42
CA LEU A 34 9.06 -16.60 -4.38
C LEU A 34 8.22 -15.61 -5.19
N CYS A 35 7.03 -15.99 -5.65
CA CYS A 35 6.13 -15.04 -6.33
C CYS A 35 5.69 -13.88 -5.42
N CYS A 36 5.39 -14.15 -4.15
CA CYS A 36 5.02 -13.11 -3.19
C CYS A 36 6.20 -12.19 -2.82
N PHE A 37 7.42 -12.73 -2.74
CA PHE A 37 8.64 -11.94 -2.47
C PHE A 37 9.01 -11.01 -3.64
N TRP A 38 8.79 -11.45 -4.88
CA TRP A 38 9.10 -10.63 -6.07
C TRP A 38 8.05 -9.56 -6.34
N TRP A 39 6.80 -9.77 -5.92
CA TRP A 39 5.73 -8.77 -6.06
C TRP A 39 5.84 -7.62 -5.04
N LEU A 40 6.45 -7.86 -3.87
CA LEU A 40 6.57 -6.87 -2.80
C LEU A 40 7.65 -5.81 -3.03
N SER A 41 8.52 -5.97 -4.02
CA SER A 41 9.75 -5.15 -4.18
C SER A 41 9.68 -4.09 -5.27
N ALA A 42 8.48 -3.60 -5.62
CA ALA A 42 8.35 -2.45 -6.51
C ALA A 42 8.61 -1.14 -5.74
N ALA A 43 9.85 -0.92 -5.28
CA ALA A 43 10.29 0.40 -4.90
C ALA A 43 10.15 1.31 -6.13
N SER A 44 9.33 2.37 -6.03
CA SER A 44 9.16 3.32 -7.13
C SER A 44 10.50 3.97 -7.42
N ALA A 45 11.07 3.68 -8.59
CA ALA A 45 12.32 4.28 -9.03
C ALA A 45 12.17 5.81 -9.08
N LEU A 46 13.23 6.52 -8.72
CA LEU A 46 13.28 7.98 -8.84
C LEU A 46 13.03 8.38 -10.29
N ARG A 47 11.95 9.12 -10.56
CA ARG A 47 11.57 9.51 -11.91
C ARG A 47 12.07 10.91 -12.19
N PHE A 48 12.81 11.06 -13.28
CA PHE A 48 13.26 12.34 -13.81
C PHE A 48 12.31 12.80 -14.92
N SER A 49 12.27 14.11 -15.15
CA SER A 49 11.55 14.70 -16.27
C SER A 49 12.14 14.21 -17.61
N LYS A 50 11.43 14.43 -18.72
CA LYS A 50 11.94 14.12 -20.07
C LYS A 50 13.26 14.83 -20.40
N LYS A 51 13.60 15.90 -19.66
CA LYS A 51 14.85 16.65 -19.79
C LYS A 51 15.96 16.15 -18.85
N GLY A 52 15.69 15.12 -18.04
CA GLY A 52 16.62 14.62 -17.03
C GLY A 52 16.67 15.47 -15.75
N GLU A 53 15.71 16.37 -15.54
CA GLU A 53 15.63 17.22 -14.35
C GLU A 53 14.83 16.54 -13.24
N PHE A 54 15.19 16.81 -11.98
CA PHE A 54 14.42 16.43 -10.80
C PHE A 54 14.16 17.67 -9.95
N LYS A 55 12.89 18.04 -9.78
CA LYS A 55 12.51 19.27 -9.10
C LYS A 55 11.98 18.98 -7.71
N ILE A 56 12.55 19.64 -6.71
CA ILE A 56 12.14 19.56 -5.31
C ILE A 56 11.46 20.87 -4.90
N LEU A 57 10.27 20.79 -4.33
CA LEU A 57 9.63 21.90 -3.63
C LEU A 57 9.84 21.71 -2.13
N GLN A 58 10.72 22.51 -1.52
CA GLN A 58 10.92 22.50 -0.09
C GLN A 58 10.00 23.54 0.58
N VAL A 59 9.29 23.11 1.62
CA VAL A 59 8.41 23.96 2.42
C VAL A 59 8.84 23.85 3.87
N ALA A 60 9.35 24.95 4.44
CA ALA A 60 9.87 24.98 5.80
C ALA A 60 8.90 25.68 6.75
N ASP A 61 8.91 25.27 8.03
CA ASP A 61 8.40 26.05 9.16
C ASP A 61 6.96 26.59 9.00
N MET A 62 6.08 25.80 8.38
CA MET A 62 4.71 26.23 8.06
C MET A 62 3.84 26.55 9.29
N HIS A 63 4.21 26.00 10.45
CA HIS A 63 3.49 26.14 11.73
C HIS A 63 1.96 26.04 11.61
N TYR A 64 1.48 24.96 10.97
CA TYR A 64 0.04 24.68 10.90
C TYR A 64 -0.57 24.40 12.28
N ALA A 65 -1.78 24.91 12.49
CA ALA A 65 -2.65 24.60 13.61
C ALA A 65 -4.00 24.06 13.09
N ASP A 66 -5.14 24.50 13.65
CA ASP A 66 -6.48 24.02 13.28
C ASP A 66 -7.10 24.80 12.10
N GLY A 67 -6.29 25.26 11.16
CA GLY A 67 -6.81 25.79 9.90
C GLY A 67 -7.40 27.20 10.06
N LYS A 68 -8.74 27.24 10.07
CA LYS A 68 -9.52 28.48 10.17
C LYS A 68 -9.76 28.90 11.63
N THR A 69 -9.72 27.96 12.56
CA THR A 69 -10.15 28.20 13.95
C THR A 69 -9.03 28.69 14.86
N THR A 70 -7.77 28.47 14.48
CA THR A 70 -6.62 29.01 15.22
C THR A 70 -6.25 30.39 14.69
N ALA A 71 -6.15 31.37 15.61
CA ALA A 71 -5.68 32.70 15.28
C ALA A 71 -4.15 32.71 15.13
N CYS A 72 -3.64 33.51 14.20
CA CYS A 72 -2.22 33.74 14.08
C CYS A 72 -1.68 34.51 15.30
N LEU A 73 -0.46 34.16 15.69
CA LEU A 73 0.30 34.86 16.72
C LEU A 73 1.36 35.74 16.05
N ASP A 74 1.69 36.87 16.68
CA ASP A 74 2.83 37.71 16.30
C ASP A 74 2.81 38.27 14.86
N VAL A 75 1.62 38.60 14.36
CA VAL A 75 1.44 39.31 13.08
C VAL A 75 1.08 40.78 13.30
N LEU A 76 1.34 41.64 12.30
CA LEU A 76 0.94 43.05 12.37
C LEU A 76 -0.60 43.17 12.42
N PRO A 77 -1.16 44.21 13.08
CA PRO A 77 -2.61 44.39 13.19
C PRO A 77 -3.34 44.34 11.85
N GLU A 78 -2.74 44.89 10.78
CA GLU A 78 -3.32 44.92 9.44
C GLU A 78 -3.34 43.53 8.77
N GLN A 79 -2.51 42.60 9.24
CA GLN A 79 -2.36 41.25 8.69
C GLN A 79 -3.28 40.24 9.36
N VAL A 80 -3.80 40.53 10.56
CA VAL A 80 -4.63 39.62 11.36
C VAL A 80 -5.85 39.13 10.56
N ALA A 81 -6.54 40.03 9.86
CA ALA A 81 -7.77 39.70 9.13
C ALA A 81 -7.55 38.67 8.00
N GLY A 82 -6.36 38.66 7.40
CA GLY A 82 -6.01 37.77 6.31
C GLY A 82 -5.18 36.57 6.73
N CYS A 83 -4.81 36.45 8.01
CA CYS A 83 -3.89 35.42 8.46
C CYS A 83 -4.64 34.13 8.81
N SER A 84 -4.27 33.02 8.18
CA SER A 84 -4.76 31.67 8.46
C SER A 84 -3.88 30.64 7.76
N ASP A 85 -3.79 29.45 8.33
CA ASP A 85 -3.27 28.23 7.70
C ASP A 85 -3.86 27.97 6.31
N LEU A 86 -5.11 28.38 6.07
CA LEU A 86 -5.75 28.25 4.75
C LEU A 86 -5.03 29.07 3.69
N ASN A 87 -4.44 30.21 4.05
CA ASN A 87 -3.65 31.03 3.14
C ASN A 87 -2.33 30.34 2.78
N THR A 88 -1.68 29.73 3.77
CA THR A 88 -0.47 28.92 3.55
C THR A 88 -0.78 27.72 2.64
N THR A 89 -1.88 27.01 2.91
CA THR A 89 -2.35 25.89 2.06
C THR A 89 -2.62 26.36 0.63
N ALA A 90 -3.34 27.49 0.48
CA ALA A 90 -3.66 28.05 -0.83
C ALA A 90 -2.40 28.48 -1.59
N PHE A 91 -1.40 29.03 -0.89
CA PHE A 91 -0.12 29.40 -1.48
C PHE A 91 0.65 28.17 -1.97
N ILE A 92 0.83 27.15 -1.14
CA ILE A 92 1.52 25.91 -1.51
C ILE A 92 0.81 25.23 -2.70
N GLN A 93 -0.52 25.21 -2.71
CA GLN A 93 -1.30 24.68 -3.84
C GLN A 93 -1.09 25.45 -5.16
N ARG A 94 -0.82 26.76 -5.10
CA ARG A 94 -0.42 27.52 -6.30
C ARG A 94 0.98 27.13 -6.74
N MET A 95 1.91 26.98 -5.80
CA MET A 95 3.29 26.59 -6.09
C MET A 95 3.39 25.18 -6.70
N ILE A 96 2.66 24.20 -6.16
CA ILE A 96 2.62 22.83 -6.72
C ILE A 96 2.14 22.86 -8.18
N ARG A 97 1.10 23.64 -8.49
CA ARG A 97 0.56 23.75 -9.85
C ARG A 97 1.49 24.46 -10.82
N ALA A 98 2.14 25.53 -10.36
CA ALA A 98 3.08 26.30 -11.16
C ALA A 98 4.36 25.50 -11.44
N GLU A 99 4.94 24.90 -10.41
CA GLU A 99 6.27 24.28 -10.48
C GLU A 99 6.25 22.82 -10.91
N LYS A 100 5.17 22.09 -10.61
CA LYS A 100 5.03 20.64 -10.86
C LYS A 100 6.25 19.85 -10.34
N PRO A 101 6.54 19.90 -9.03
CA PRO A 101 7.70 19.23 -8.44
C PRO A 101 7.54 17.70 -8.49
N ASP A 102 8.66 16.99 -8.52
CA ASP A 102 8.74 15.53 -8.41
C ASP A 102 8.73 15.05 -6.96
N LEU A 103 9.20 15.91 -6.04
CA LEU A 103 9.22 15.66 -4.60
C LEU A 103 8.89 16.94 -3.84
N ILE A 104 8.07 16.82 -2.80
CA ILE A 104 7.79 17.89 -1.84
C ILE A 104 8.42 17.49 -0.51
N VAL A 105 9.25 18.37 0.05
CA VAL A 105 9.96 18.14 1.31
C VAL A 105 9.45 19.15 2.33
N PHE A 106 9.04 18.66 3.50
CA PHE A 106 8.68 19.48 4.64
C PHE A 106 9.82 19.43 5.66
N THR A 107 10.27 20.59 6.12
CA THR A 107 11.34 20.72 7.13
C THR A 107 10.86 21.49 8.33
#